data_AF-A0A497ACG0-F1
#
_entry.id   AF-A0A497ACG0-F1
#
_cell.length_a   1.000
_cell.length_b   1.000
_cell.length_c   1.000
_cell.angle_alpha   90.00
_cell.angle_beta   90.00
_cell.angle_gamma   90.00
#
_symmetry.space_group_name_H-M   'P 1'
#
loop_
_entity.id
_entity.type
_entity.pdbx_description
1 polymer ?
#
loop_
_entity_poly.entity_id
_entity_poly.type
_entity_poly.pdbx_seq_one_letter_code
_entity_poly.pdbx_strand_id
1 'polypeptide(L)'
;MSEKRLRVVHYLNQFFGQVGAEDKADVGFIVKEGPVGPGLALQNELGDRAEVVATIICGDNYFSRNPDQAGEEGVKLVEPYQPDLFFAGPA
;
A
#
# COMPACT_ATOMS: atom_id res chain seq x y z
N MET A 1 18.72 -2.40 24.30
CA MET A 1 17.54 -2.96 23.63
C MET A 1 17.34 -2.13 22.37
N SER A 2 17.68 -2.63 21.18
CA SER A 2 17.31 -1.89 19.97
C SER A 2 15.79 -1.96 19.87
N GLU A 3 15.10 -0.82 19.89
CA GLU A 3 13.67 -0.83 19.61
C GLU A 3 13.47 -1.40 18.21
N LYS A 4 12.64 -2.44 18.09
CA LYS A 4 12.33 -3.06 16.81
C LYS A 4 11.56 -2.04 15.98
N ARG A 5 12.08 -1.67 14.81
CA ARG A 5 11.34 -0.85 13.84
C ARG A 5 10.08 -1.60 13.39
N LEU A 6 8.93 -0.94 13.53
CA LEU A 6 7.65 -1.48 13.07
C LEU A 6 7.64 -1.57 11.54
N ARG A 7 7.10 -2.64 11.00
CA ARG A 7 6.96 -2.86 9.56
C ARG A 7 5.61 -2.34 9.10
N VAL A 8 5.62 -1.41 8.16
CA VAL A 8 4.43 -0.75 7.64
C VAL A 8 4.19 -1.19 6.20
N VAL A 9 2.96 -1.58 5.90
CA VAL A 9 2.49 -1.69 4.52
C VAL A 9 1.50 -0.56 4.25
N HIS A 10 1.67 0.14 3.12
CA HIS A 10 0.84 1.27 2.73
C HIS A 10 0.02 0.92 1.49
N TYR A 11 -1.30 0.98 1.57
CA TYR A 11 -2.19 0.82 0.43
C TYR A 11 -2.56 2.16 -0.19
N LEU A 12 -2.53 2.25 -1.51
CA LEU A 12 -2.89 3.44 -2.30
C LEU A 12 -3.73 3.04 -3.53
N ASN A 13 -4.52 3.96 -4.07
CA ASN A 13 -5.07 3.77 -5.40
C ASN A 13 -4.02 4.02 -6.51
N GLN A 14 -4.39 3.79 -7.77
CA GLN A 14 -3.56 3.99 -8.96
C GLN A 14 -2.99 5.41 -9.06
N PHE A 15 -3.74 6.43 -8.63
CA PHE A 15 -3.35 7.83 -8.75
C PHE A 15 -2.24 8.15 -7.75
N PHE A 16 -2.47 7.90 -6.47
CA PHE A 16 -1.48 8.15 -5.43
C PHE A 16 -0.28 7.19 -5.50
N GLY A 17 -0.49 5.99 -6.05
CA GLY A 17 0.55 5.02 -6.39
C GLY A 17 1.41 5.38 -7.60
N GLN A 18 1.16 6.53 -8.25
CA GLN A 18 1.88 7.02 -9.43
C GLN A 18 1.83 6.05 -10.62
N VAL A 19 0.70 5.35 -10.80
CA VAL A 19 0.46 4.42 -11.92
C VAL A 19 -0.25 5.13 -13.07
N GLY A 20 -1.20 6.01 -12.77
CA GLY A 20 -1.95 6.81 -13.73
C GLY A 20 -3.24 7.34 -13.13
N ALA A 21 -4.04 8.06 -13.92
CA ALA A 21 -5.32 8.62 -13.46
C ALA A 21 -6.46 7.65 -13.81
N GLU A 22 -7.61 8.18 -14.22
CA GLU A 22 -8.80 7.42 -14.60
C GLU A 22 -8.52 6.35 -15.67
N ASP A 23 -7.57 6.58 -16.59
CA ASP A 23 -7.19 5.63 -17.63
C ASP A 23 -6.54 4.34 -17.09
N LYS A 24 -6.12 4.35 -15.82
CA LYS A 24 -5.54 3.21 -15.10
C LYS A 24 -6.42 2.72 -13.94
N ALA A 25 -7.65 3.19 -13.80
CA ALA A 25 -8.53 2.78 -12.71
C ALA A 25 -8.91 1.28 -12.77
N ASP A 26 -8.77 0.61 -13.92
CA ASP A 26 -9.02 -0.83 -14.08
C ASP A 26 -7.77 -1.72 -13.90
N VAL A 27 -6.61 -1.13 -13.53
CA VAL A 27 -5.40 -1.91 -13.29
C VAL A 27 -5.58 -2.80 -12.05
N GLY A 28 -5.14 -4.06 -12.16
CA GLY A 28 -5.05 -4.96 -11.01
C GLY A 28 -3.99 -4.51 -10.01
N PHE A 29 -3.74 -5.36 -9.01
CA PHE A 29 -2.77 -5.05 -7.98
C PHE A 29 -1.33 -4.92 -8.51
N ILE A 30 -0.62 -3.93 -8.00
CA ILE A 30 0.81 -3.70 -8.20
C ILE A 30 1.44 -3.56 -6.82
N VAL A 31 2.54 -4.28 -6.60
CA VAL A 31 3.31 -4.19 -5.35
C VAL A 31 4.63 -3.50 -5.64
N LYS A 32 4.98 -2.50 -4.83
CA LYS A 32 6.28 -1.85 -4.85
C LYS A 32 6.93 -1.98 -3.48
N GLU A 33 8.20 -2.37 -3.45
CA GLU A 33 8.97 -2.35 -2.21
C GLU A 33 9.28 -0.91 -1.81
N GLY A 34 9.13 -0.59 -0.53
CA GLY A 34 9.34 0.76 0.00
C GLY A 34 8.15 1.72 -0.19
N PRO A 35 8.33 3.00 0.22
CA PRO A 35 7.30 4.03 0.13
C PRO A 35 7.13 4.59 -1.30
N VAL A 36 5.89 4.91 -1.68
CA VAL A 36 5.53 5.53 -2.96
C VAL A 36 4.58 6.70 -2.73
N GLY A 37 4.75 7.81 -3.47
CA GLY A 37 3.83 8.95 -3.40
C GLY A 37 3.65 9.46 -1.96
N PRO A 38 2.41 9.53 -1.44
CA PRO A 38 2.13 9.90 -0.04
C PRO A 38 2.87 9.04 1.01
N GLY A 39 3.28 7.81 0.65
CA GLY A 39 4.07 6.93 1.51
C GLY A 39 5.44 7.50 1.88
N LEU A 40 5.99 8.42 1.09
CA LEU A 40 7.24 9.13 1.43
C LEU A 40 7.03 10.08 2.61
N ALA A 41 5.91 10.80 2.62
CA ALA A 41 5.55 11.66 3.75
C ALA A 41 5.26 10.81 5.00
N LEU A 42 4.53 9.70 4.83
CA LEU A 42 4.29 8.75 5.91
C LEU A 42 5.60 8.21 6.50
N GLN A 43 6.55 7.77 5.68
CA GLN A 43 7.87 7.30 6.12
C GLN A 43 8.62 8.37 6.93
N ASN A 44 8.57 9.64 6.50
CA ASN A 44 9.22 10.74 7.21
C ASN A 44 8.60 10.99 8.59
N GLU A 45 7.26 10.98 8.70
CA GLU A 45 6.54 11.18 9.97
C GLU A 45 6.73 10.01 10.95
N LEU A 46 6.92 8.80 10.43
CA LEU A 46 7.22 7.62 11.23
C LEU A 46 8.63 7.69 11.84
N GLY A 47 9.59 8.25 11.09
CA GLY A 47 10.99 8.38 11.52
C GLY A 47 11.61 7.03 11.87
N ASP A 48 12.39 6.98 12.94
CA ASP A 48 13.08 5.76 13.38
C ASP A 48 12.16 4.72 14.02
N ARG A 49 10.86 5.01 14.19
CA ARG A 49 9.90 4.09 14.84
C ARG A 49 9.39 3.01 13.90
N ALA A 50 9.32 3.30 12.60
CA ALA A 50 8.75 2.38 11.63
C ALA A 50 9.32 2.57 10.22
N GLU A 51 9.19 1.54 9.40
CA GLU A 51 9.65 1.49 8.02
C GLU A 51 8.51 1.03 7.11
N VAL A 52 8.22 1.78 6.05
CA VAL A 52 7.31 1.37 4.98
C VAL A 52 8.05 0.32 4.14
N VAL A 53 7.75 -0.95 4.41
CA VAL A 53 8.42 -2.09 3.75
C VAL A 53 7.83 -2.39 2.37
N ALA A 54 6.56 -2.04 2.16
CA ALA A 54 5.90 -2.15 0.85
C ALA A 54 4.74 -1.17 0.70
N THR A 55 4.47 -0.83 -0.56
CA THR A 55 3.27 -0.14 -1.00
C THR A 55 2.46 -1.07 -1.91
N ILE A 56 1.18 -1.28 -1.56
CA ILE A 56 0.20 -2.00 -2.36
C ILE A 56 -0.63 -0.98 -3.14
N ILE A 57 -0.73 -1.14 -4.45
CA ILE A 57 -1.43 -0.21 -5.33
C ILE A 57 -2.50 -0.98 -6.09
N CYS A 58 -3.72 -0.47 -6.15
CA CYS A 58 -4.81 -1.07 -6.92
C CYS A 58 -5.61 0.01 -7.66
N GLY A 59 -6.16 -0.33 -8.82
CA GLY A 59 -7.08 0.53 -9.54
C GLY A 59 -8.44 0.60 -8.83
N ASP A 60 -9.01 1.80 -8.69
CA ASP A 60 -10.30 2.01 -8.01
C ASP A 60 -11.44 1.20 -8.66
N ASN A 61 -11.51 1.14 -9.99
CA ASN A 61 -12.52 0.36 -10.71
C ASN A 61 -12.28 -1.15 -10.53
N TYR A 62 -11.02 -1.60 -10.52
CA TYR A 62 -10.69 -3.00 -10.30
C TYR A 62 -11.14 -3.44 -8.91
N PHE A 63 -10.78 -2.69 -7.87
CA PHE A 63 -11.14 -3.00 -6.49
C PHE A 63 -12.66 -2.94 -6.27
N SER A 64 -13.32 -1.89 -6.78
CA SER A 64 -14.75 -1.65 -6.57
C SER A 64 -15.65 -2.64 -7.30
N ARG A 65 -15.15 -3.33 -8.33
CA ARG A 65 -15.94 -4.31 -9.10
C ARG A 65 -16.33 -5.54 -8.27
N ASN A 66 -15.43 -6.00 -7.41
CA ASN A 66 -15.70 -7.09 -6.47
C ASN A 66 -14.84 -6.91 -5.19
N PRO A 67 -15.28 -6.05 -4.25
CA PRO A 67 -14.48 -5.67 -3.08
C PRO A 67 -14.10 -6.84 -2.18
N ASP A 68 -14.96 -7.85 -2.04
CA ASP A 68 -14.68 -9.03 -1.22
C ASP A 68 -13.51 -9.83 -1.81
N GLN A 69 -13.57 -10.14 -3.11
CA GLN A 69 -12.51 -10.85 -3.82
C GLN A 69 -11.21 -10.02 -3.88
N ALA A 70 -11.32 -8.72 -4.15
CA ALA A 70 -10.17 -7.82 -4.20
C ALA A 70 -9.51 -7.67 -2.81
N GLY A 71 -10.30 -7.65 -1.74
CA GLY A 71 -9.82 -7.67 -0.37
C GLY A 71 -9.03 -8.94 -0.06
N GLU A 72 -9.54 -10.12 -0.42
CA GLU A 72 -8.82 -11.39 -0.25
C GLU A 72 -7.51 -11.44 -1.05
N GLU A 73 -7.51 -10.93 -2.29
CA GLU A 73 -6.30 -10.81 -3.12
C GLU A 73 -5.29 -9.86 -2.48
N GLY A 74 -5.74 -8.69 -2.02
CA GLY A 74 -4.91 -7.69 -1.34
C GLY A 74 -4.26 -8.24 -0.07
N VAL A 75 -5.00 -8.95 0.78
CA VAL A 75 -4.46 -9.55 2.01
C VAL A 75 -3.34 -10.54 1.70
N LYS A 76 -3.50 -11.40 0.68
CA LYS A 76 -2.47 -12.35 0.25
C LYS A 76 -1.18 -11.65 -0.22
N LEU A 77 -1.30 -10.46 -0.80
CA LEU A 77 -0.14 -9.65 -1.20
C LEU A 77 0.56 -8.98 -0.02
N VAL A 78 -0.18 -8.71 1.06
CA VAL A 78 0.32 -8.09 2.29
C VAL A 78 1.05 -9.11 3.18
N GLU A 79 0.56 -10.34 3.26
CA GLU A 79 1.07 -11.41 4.16
C GLU A 79 2.60 -11.62 4.12
N PRO A 80 3.28 -11.70 2.95
CA PRO A 80 4.72 -11.91 2.89
C PRO A 80 5.54 -10.80 3.56
N TYR A 81 4.98 -9.60 3.67
CA TYR A 81 5.65 -8.46 4.29
C TYR A 81 5.56 -8.45 5.80
N GLN A 82 4.74 -9.30 6.42
CA GLN A 82 4.56 -9.40 7.87
C GLN A 82 4.46 -8.02 8.54
N PRO A 83 3.51 -7.16 8.13
CA PRO A 83 3.39 -5.83 8.70
C PRO A 83 2.94 -5.89 10.16
N ASP A 84 3.49 -4.97 10.97
CA ASP A 84 2.94 -4.63 12.27
C ASP A 84 1.81 -3.59 12.13
N LEU A 85 1.83 -2.80 11.04
CA LEU A 85 0.86 -1.74 10.75
C LEU A 85 0.47 -1.74 9.26
N PHE A 86 -0.82 -1.50 8.99
CA PHE A 86 -1.35 -1.31 7.64
C PHE A 86 -2.01 0.06 7.55
N PHE A 87 -1.54 0.91 6.62
CA PHE A 87 -2.14 2.20 6.33
C PHE A 87 -2.93 2.11 5.04
N ALA A 88 -4.23 2.44 5.08
CA ALA A 88 -5.08 2.44 3.91
C ALA A 88 -5.35 3.87 3.44
N GLY A 89 -4.87 4.19 2.23
CA GLY A 89 -5.16 5.43 1.53
C GLY A 89 -4.05 6.49 1.60
N PRO A 90 -4.20 7.59 0.86
CA PRO A 90 -5.43 7.97 0.15
C PRO A 90 -5.70 7.07 -1.07
N ALA A 91 -7.00 6.89 -1.34
CA ALA A 91 -7.55 6.15 -2.46
C ALA A 91 -8.75 6.98 -2.96
#